data_AF-A0A836WWX3-F1
#
_entry.id   AF-A0A836WWX3-F1
#
_cell.length_a   1.000
_cell.length_b   1.000
_cell.length_c   1.000
_cell.angle_alpha   90.00
_cell.angle_beta   90.00
_cell.angle_gamma   90.00
#
_symmetry.space_group_name_H-M   'P 1'
#
loop_
_entity.id
_entity.type
_entity.pdbx_description
1 polymer ?
#
loop_
_entity_poly.entity_id
_entity_poly.type
_entity_poly.pdbx_seq_one_letter_code
_entity_poly.pdbx_strand_id
1 'polypeptide(L)'
;MKETLKKNLIYLKEKQPEIINKLVSQIDLIEKNLKVIDTGNDIDILIKGNKIEGLKKLSDKKINNLFDIVGNVYITDDEAILEKTNIFPKDLLKKRETFLRKTEALIVLGALPFFHIKTIIEKNLFPELKTIVIHEENIEFIFFLLSNINIQKIVEVYKINFFLSYAALLL
;
A
#
# COMPACT_ATOMS: atom_id res chain seq x y z
N MET A 1 -3.86 -13.28 -13.60
CA MET A 1 -4.48 -13.17 -12.26
C MET A 1 -4.37 -14.47 -11.45
N LYS A 2 -4.97 -15.59 -11.89
CA LYS A 2 -4.96 -16.85 -11.11
C LYS A 2 -3.56 -17.39 -10.77
N GLU A 3 -2.61 -17.30 -11.70
CA GLU A 3 -1.24 -17.78 -11.44
C GLU A 3 -0.45 -16.87 -10.48
N THR A 4 -0.61 -15.54 -10.60
CA THR A 4 -0.02 -14.55 -9.68
C THR A 4 -0.52 -14.77 -8.26
N LEU A 5 -1.84 -14.93 -8.09
CA LEU A 5 -2.45 -15.21 -6.80
C LEU A 5 -1.89 -16.50 -6.19
N LYS A 6 -1.85 -17.59 -6.97
CA LYS A 6 -1.31 -18.87 -6.50
C LYS A 6 0.13 -18.74 -5.99
N LYS A 7 1.01 -18.07 -6.74
CA LYS A 7 2.41 -17.85 -6.33
C LYS A 7 2.49 -17.05 -5.02
N ASN A 8 1.72 -15.97 -4.91
CA ASN A 8 1.69 -15.15 -3.69
C ASN A 8 1.16 -15.92 -2.47
N LEU A 9 0.11 -16.73 -2.63
CA LEU A 9 -0.47 -17.51 -1.54
C LEU A 9 0.51 -18.57 -1.03
N ILE A 10 1.22 -19.26 -1.93
CA ILE A 10 2.26 -20.23 -1.55
C ILE A 10 3.35 -19.54 -0.73
N TYR A 11 3.84 -18.40 -1.22
CA TYR A 11 4.87 -17.62 -0.53
C TYR A 11 4.41 -17.17 0.87
N LEU A 12 3.21 -16.60 0.97
CA LEU A 12 2.69 -16.06 2.22
C LEU A 12 2.35 -17.15 3.24
N LYS A 13 2.02 -18.37 2.81
CA LYS A 13 1.74 -19.50 3.71
C LYS A 13 2.89 -19.78 4.68
N GLU A 14 4.13 -19.61 4.23
CA GLU A 14 5.31 -19.86 5.06
C GLU A 14 5.72 -18.65 5.92
N LYS A 15 5.34 -17.42 5.51
CA LYS A 15 5.81 -16.18 6.14
C LYS A 15 4.77 -15.52 7.05
N GLN A 16 3.50 -15.58 6.66
CA GLN A 16 2.36 -14.95 7.33
C GLN A 16 1.13 -15.87 7.25
N PRO A 17 1.14 -17.04 7.91
CA PRO A 17 0.03 -17.98 7.84
C PRO A 17 -1.32 -17.37 8.28
N GLU A 18 -1.30 -16.41 9.20
CA GLU A 18 -2.50 -15.69 9.67
C GLU A 18 -3.28 -15.02 8.52
N ILE A 19 -2.59 -14.38 7.56
CA ILE A 19 -3.26 -13.69 6.45
C ILE A 19 -3.93 -14.70 5.53
N ILE A 20 -3.29 -15.85 5.31
CA ILE A 20 -3.80 -16.95 4.51
C ILE A 20 -5.04 -17.56 5.17
N ASN A 21 -4.98 -17.84 6.47
CA ASN A 21 -6.10 -18.40 7.20
C ASN A 21 -7.32 -17.47 7.14
N LYS A 22 -7.11 -16.15 7.29
CA LYS A 22 -8.18 -15.17 7.13
C LYS A 22 -8.75 -15.13 5.71
N LEU A 23 -7.90 -15.10 4.67
CA LEU A 23 -8.35 -15.13 3.28
C LEU A 23 -9.18 -16.37 2.97
N VAL A 24 -8.71 -17.55 3.39
CA VAL A 24 -9.42 -18.83 3.18
C VAL A 24 -10.76 -18.83 3.92
N SER A 25 -10.80 -18.37 5.17
CA SER A 25 -12.04 -18.33 5.96
C SER A 25 -13.12 -17.40 5.40
N GLN A 26 -12.76 -16.46 4.53
CA GLN A 26 -13.66 -15.46 3.97
C GLN A 26 -13.76 -15.53 2.45
N ILE A 27 -13.26 -16.58 1.80
CA ILE A 27 -13.15 -16.63 0.33
C ILE A 27 -14.51 -16.49 -0.36
N ASP A 28 -15.53 -17.20 0.13
CA ASP A 28 -16.89 -17.12 -0.43
C ASP A 28 -17.49 -15.71 -0.29
N LEU A 29 -17.21 -15.04 0.83
CA LEU A 29 -17.64 -13.67 1.06
C LEU A 29 -16.91 -12.69 0.13
N ILE A 30 -15.60 -12.87 -0.04
CA ILE A 30 -14.77 -12.06 -0.95
C ILE A 30 -15.28 -12.19 -2.39
N GLU A 31 -15.49 -13.42 -2.88
CA GLU A 31 -15.97 -13.67 -4.24
C GLU A 31 -17.37 -13.08 -4.49
N LYS A 32 -18.23 -13.08 -3.47
CA LYS A 32 -19.54 -12.42 -3.54
C LYS A 32 -19.43 -10.89 -3.57
N ASN A 33 -18.54 -10.33 -2.77
CA ASN A 33 -18.47 -8.88 -2.55
C ASN A 33 -17.62 -8.14 -3.55
N LEU A 34 -16.59 -8.77 -4.12
CA LEU A 34 -15.61 -8.15 -5.00
C LEU A 34 -15.81 -8.62 -6.44
N LYS A 35 -16.10 -7.67 -7.34
CA LYS A 35 -16.05 -7.92 -8.79
C LYS A 35 -15.05 -6.97 -9.43
N VAL A 36 -14.16 -7.54 -10.24
CA VAL A 36 -13.18 -6.78 -11.03
C VAL A 36 -13.75 -6.56 -12.41
N ILE A 37 -13.72 -5.31 -12.87
CA ILE A 37 -14.21 -4.91 -14.19
C ILE A 37 -13.02 -4.34 -14.97
N ASP A 38 -12.50 -5.10 -15.92
CA ASP A 38 -11.44 -4.65 -16.81
C ASP A 38 -12.05 -3.81 -17.94
N THR A 39 -11.63 -2.55 -18.05
CA THR A 39 -12.11 -1.61 -19.08
C THR A 39 -11.15 -1.53 -20.28
N GLY A 40 -10.13 -2.39 -20.31
CA GLY A 40 -9.04 -2.40 -21.29
C GLY A 40 -7.92 -1.43 -20.92
N ASN A 41 -8.26 -0.16 -20.67
CA ASN A 41 -7.27 0.86 -20.32
C ASN A 41 -7.07 1.01 -18.80
N ASP A 42 -8.09 0.67 -18.01
CA ASP A 42 -8.08 0.82 -16.55
C ASP A 42 -8.79 -0.36 -15.87
N ILE A 43 -8.71 -0.43 -14.54
CA ILE A 43 -9.44 -1.42 -13.74
C ILE A 43 -10.41 -0.68 -12.83
N ASP A 44 -11.68 -1.06 -12.93
CA ASP A 44 -12.73 -0.70 -11.99
C ASP A 44 -12.97 -1.88 -11.05
N ILE A 45 -13.47 -1.61 -9.85
CA ILE A 45 -13.96 -2.65 -8.94
C ILE A 45 -15.35 -2.31 -8.42
N LEU A 46 -16.17 -3.34 -8.25
CA LEU A 46 -17.37 -3.29 -7.44
C LEU A 46 -17.08 -3.99 -6.12
N ILE A 47 -17.21 -3.27 -5.00
CA ILE A 47 -17.06 -3.83 -3.65
C ILE A 47 -18.31 -3.55 -2.81
N LYS A 48 -18.96 -4.61 -2.31
CA LYS A 48 -20.15 -4.50 -1.45
C LYS A 48 -21.23 -3.59 -2.04
N GLY A 49 -21.40 -3.62 -3.37
CA GLY A 49 -22.34 -2.78 -4.12
C GLY A 49 -21.83 -1.39 -4.52
N ASN A 50 -20.68 -0.95 -4.01
CA ASN A 50 -20.07 0.33 -4.36
C ASN A 50 -19.08 0.17 -5.51
N LYS A 51 -19.16 1.04 -6.52
CA LYS A 51 -18.22 1.05 -7.64
C LYS A 51 -17.07 2.03 -7.36
N ILE A 52 -15.84 1.58 -7.56
CA ILE A 52 -14.64 2.41 -7.58
C ILE A 52 -14.06 2.34 -9.00
N GLU A 53 -14.00 3.48 -9.67
CA GLU A 53 -13.58 3.58 -11.06
C GLU A 53 -12.13 4.06 -11.19
N GLY A 54 -11.45 3.61 -12.24
CA GLY A 54 -10.18 4.16 -12.67
C GLY A 54 -9.03 3.94 -11.69
N LEU A 55 -8.86 2.72 -11.16
CA LEU A 55 -7.86 2.44 -10.13
C LEU A 55 -6.42 2.71 -10.56
N LYS A 56 -6.07 2.46 -11.83
CA LYS A 56 -4.74 2.81 -12.38
C LYS A 56 -4.57 4.32 -12.39
N LYS A 57 -5.55 5.07 -12.94
CA LYS A 57 -5.52 6.55 -12.93
C LYS A 57 -5.41 7.13 -11.52
N LEU A 58 -6.17 6.59 -10.56
CA LEU A 58 -6.10 7.01 -9.16
C LEU A 58 -4.71 6.74 -8.56
N SER A 59 -4.11 5.60 -8.91
CA SER A 59 -2.74 5.29 -8.50
C SER A 59 -1.71 6.21 -9.12
N ASP A 60 -1.81 6.47 -10.43
CA ASP A 60 -0.88 7.36 -11.13
C ASP A 60 -0.94 8.76 -10.54
N LYS A 61 -2.15 9.25 -10.21
CA LYS A 61 -2.33 10.51 -9.49
C LYS A 61 -1.67 10.47 -8.11
N LYS A 62 -1.83 9.39 -7.33
CA LYS A 62 -1.14 9.23 -6.03
C LYS A 62 0.38 9.21 -6.16
N ILE A 63 0.93 8.56 -7.19
CA ILE A 63 2.37 8.53 -7.45
C ILE A 63 2.90 9.89 -7.87
N ASN A 64 2.21 10.57 -8.78
CA ASN A 64 2.62 11.90 -9.23
C ASN A 64 2.59 12.91 -8.07
N ASN A 65 1.62 12.78 -7.17
CA ASN A 65 1.49 13.61 -5.98
C ASN A 65 2.26 13.06 -4.77
N LEU A 66 2.95 11.91 -4.89
CA LEU A 66 3.64 11.26 -3.77
C LEU A 66 4.65 12.23 -3.14
N PHE A 67 5.37 12.97 -3.98
CA PHE A 67 6.38 13.94 -3.54
C PHE A 67 5.79 15.20 -2.89
N ASP A 68 4.53 15.52 -3.20
CA ASP A 68 3.80 16.62 -2.55
C ASP A 68 3.29 16.19 -1.17
N ILE A 69 2.90 14.91 -1.02
CA ILE A 69 2.36 14.32 0.22
C ILE A 69 3.47 13.95 1.20
N VAL A 70 4.61 13.43 0.71
CA VAL A 70 5.83 13.16 1.51
C VAL A 70 6.48 14.47 2.01
N GLY A 71 5.97 15.63 1.58
CA GLY A 71 6.39 16.95 2.04
C GLY A 71 6.00 17.30 3.48
N ASN A 72 5.08 16.59 4.12
CA ASN A 72 4.74 16.81 5.53
C ASN A 72 5.55 15.88 6.44
N VAL A 73 6.84 16.21 6.56
CA VAL A 73 7.71 15.59 7.57
C VAL A 73 7.34 16.18 8.93
N TYR A 74 6.62 15.40 9.75
CA TYR A 74 6.40 15.74 11.15
C TYR A 74 7.56 15.17 11.95
N ILE A 75 8.41 16.05 12.48
CA ILE A 75 9.36 15.72 13.54
C ILE A 75 8.85 16.46 14.76
N THR A 76 8.61 15.73 15.85
CA THR A 76 8.26 16.33 17.13
C THR A 76 8.93 15.58 18.25
N ASP A 77 9.48 16.35 19.17
CA ASP A 77 10.03 15.93 20.43
C ASP A 77 9.78 17.13 21.38
N ASP A 78 8.52 17.32 21.78
CA ASP A 78 8.11 18.23 22.87
C ASP A 78 7.93 19.75 22.55
N GLU A 79 7.16 20.46 23.37
CA GLU A 79 6.15 21.45 22.95
C GLU A 79 6.60 22.88 22.57
N ALA A 80 7.87 23.28 22.69
CA ALA A 80 8.33 24.55 22.13
C ALA A 80 8.43 24.54 20.58
N ILE A 81 8.24 23.36 19.98
CA ILE A 81 8.47 23.00 18.57
C ILE A 81 7.69 23.83 17.55
N LEU A 82 6.68 24.57 17.99
CA LEU A 82 5.87 25.42 17.14
C LEU A 82 6.23 26.92 17.19
N GLU A 83 6.78 27.45 18.29
CA GLU A 83 6.98 28.91 18.42
C GLU A 83 8.02 29.50 17.43
N LYS A 84 8.88 28.66 16.85
CA LYS A 84 10.04 29.07 16.02
C LYS A 84 9.91 28.75 14.53
N THR A 85 8.80 28.19 14.05
CA THR A 85 8.71 27.58 12.69
C THR A 85 8.56 28.58 11.53
N ASN A 86 8.97 29.84 11.72
CA ASN A 86 9.04 30.85 10.65
C ASN A 86 10.24 30.64 9.70
N ILE A 87 10.48 29.40 9.25
CA ILE A 87 11.67 29.02 8.49
C ILE A 87 11.29 28.01 7.40
N PHE A 88 11.01 28.50 6.19
CA PHE A 88 11.10 27.69 4.98
C PHE A 88 11.93 28.39 3.90
N PRO A 89 13.28 28.25 3.91
CA PRO A 89 14.15 28.60 2.79
C PRO A 89 14.12 27.49 1.73
N LYS A 90 14.55 27.85 0.51
CA LYS A 90 14.58 27.02 -0.71
C LYS A 90 15.34 25.66 -0.61
N ASP A 91 15.98 25.35 0.50
CA ASP A 91 16.73 24.11 0.77
C ASP A 91 15.88 22.87 1.13
N LEU A 92 14.55 23.00 1.15
CA LEU A 92 13.61 21.88 1.37
C LEU A 92 13.74 20.76 0.33
N LEU A 93 14.05 21.08 -0.92
CA LEU A 93 14.17 20.08 -2.00
C LEU A 93 15.33 19.09 -1.72
N LYS A 94 16.49 19.59 -1.27
CA LYS A 94 17.64 18.74 -0.91
C LYS A 94 17.36 17.85 0.31
N LYS A 95 16.63 18.36 1.31
CA LYS A 95 16.22 17.57 2.49
C LYS A 95 15.18 16.50 2.13
N ARG A 96 14.26 16.79 1.22
CA ARG A 96 13.29 15.82 0.69
C ARG A 96 13.97 14.69 -0.07
N GLU A 97 14.87 14.99 -1.01
CA GLU A 97 15.63 13.95 -1.72
C GLU A 97 16.46 13.08 -0.78
N THR A 98 17.08 13.70 0.24
CA THR A 98 17.87 12.96 1.24
C THR A 98 16.99 12.07 2.11
N PHE A 99 15.81 12.55 2.53
CA PHE A 99 14.84 11.78 3.29
C PHE A 99 14.37 10.55 2.50
N LEU A 100 13.94 10.75 1.25
CA LEU A 100 13.50 9.67 0.35
C LEU A 100 14.60 8.63 0.14
N ARG A 101 15.85 9.07 -0.01
CA ARG A 101 16.99 8.16 -0.17
C ARG A 101 17.24 7.30 1.08
N LYS A 102 16.96 7.85 2.26
CA LYS A 102 17.20 7.19 3.57
C LYS A 102 15.98 6.47 4.14
N THR A 103 14.85 6.47 3.45
CA THR A 103 13.63 5.81 3.95
C THR A 103 13.82 4.30 3.96
N GLU A 104 14.00 3.72 5.14
CA GLU A 104 14.18 2.27 5.31
C GLU A 104 12.87 1.50 5.49
N ALA A 105 11.78 2.19 5.87
CA ALA A 105 10.47 1.58 6.08
C ALA A 105 9.34 2.43 5.50
N LEU A 106 8.38 1.79 4.84
CA LEU A 106 7.17 2.42 4.31
C LEU A 106 5.93 1.80 4.94
N ILE A 107 5.10 2.61 5.59
CA ILE A 107 3.78 2.18 6.08
C ILE A 107 2.73 2.66 5.07
N VAL A 108 1.98 1.72 4.50
CA VAL A 108 0.91 1.96 3.55
C VAL A 108 -0.43 1.75 4.26
N LEU A 109 -1.17 2.84 4.44
CA LEU A 109 -2.53 2.82 5.00
C LEU A 109 -3.53 2.66 3.85
N GLY A 110 -4.16 1.48 3.79
CA GLY A 110 -5.04 1.06 2.71
C GLY A 110 -4.26 0.48 1.52
N ALA A 111 -4.62 -0.74 1.11
CA ALA A 111 -4.06 -1.43 -0.04
C ALA A 111 -4.56 -0.85 -1.37
N LEU A 112 -5.53 0.07 -1.39
CA LEU A 112 -6.02 0.70 -2.62
C LEU A 112 -5.54 2.15 -2.83
N PRO A 113 -5.21 2.52 -4.08
CA PRO A 113 -5.02 1.67 -5.26
C PRO A 113 -3.61 1.06 -5.28
N PHE A 114 -3.44 -0.24 -5.05
CA PHE A 114 -2.14 -0.91 -4.83
C PHE A 114 -1.05 -0.69 -5.89
N PHE A 115 -1.43 -0.24 -7.09
CA PHE A 115 -0.49 0.02 -8.18
C PHE A 115 0.63 0.97 -7.76
N HIS A 116 0.41 1.86 -6.78
CA HIS A 116 1.45 2.75 -6.27
C HIS A 116 2.59 1.98 -5.60
N ILE A 117 2.29 0.90 -4.88
CA ILE A 117 3.30 0.04 -4.26
C ILE A 117 4.19 -0.56 -5.34
N LYS A 118 3.57 -1.15 -6.38
CA LYS A 118 4.30 -1.69 -7.55
C LYS A 118 5.20 -0.63 -8.18
N THR A 119 4.69 0.58 -8.42
CA THR A 119 5.45 1.66 -9.04
C THR A 119 6.61 2.15 -8.16
N ILE A 120 6.41 2.25 -6.83
CA ILE A 120 7.47 2.61 -5.88
C ILE A 120 8.66 1.67 -6.01
N ILE A 121 8.38 0.37 -6.13
CA ILE A 121 9.38 -0.68 -6.19
C ILE A 121 10.05 -0.74 -7.57
N GLU A 122 9.27 -0.77 -8.64
CA GLU A 122 9.80 -0.86 -10.01
C GLU A 122 10.64 0.36 -10.39
N LYS A 123 10.30 1.55 -9.87
CA LYS A 123 11.06 2.78 -10.09
C LYS A 123 12.16 3.03 -9.05
N ASN A 124 12.31 2.14 -8.07
CA ASN A 124 13.26 2.29 -6.96
C ASN A 124 13.20 3.68 -6.29
N LEU A 125 11.98 4.15 -5.99
CA LEU A 125 11.78 5.52 -5.48
C LEU A 125 12.38 5.73 -4.07
N PHE A 126 12.58 4.65 -3.31
CA PHE A 126 13.23 4.65 -2.00
C PHE A 126 14.37 3.62 -2.01
N PRO A 127 15.60 4.01 -2.42
CA PRO A 127 16.72 3.09 -2.61
C PRO A 127 17.16 2.31 -1.36
N GLU A 128 16.99 2.89 -0.16
CA GLU A 128 17.34 2.24 1.11
C GLU A 128 16.15 1.53 1.77
N LEU A 129 15.00 1.41 1.09
CA LEU A 129 13.83 0.74 1.62
C LEU A 129 14.17 -0.72 1.95
N LYS A 130 13.76 -1.17 3.12
CA LYS A 130 13.97 -2.53 3.63
C LYS A 130 12.66 -3.19 4.03
N THR A 131 11.66 -2.41 4.42
CA THR A 131 10.40 -2.92 4.96
C THR A 131 9.20 -2.16 4.38
N ILE A 132 8.14 -2.88 4.02
CA ILE A 132 6.84 -2.29 3.67
C ILE A 132 5.79 -2.89 4.62
N VAL A 133 5.04 -2.05 5.31
CA VAL A 133 3.94 -2.50 6.17
C VAL A 133 2.64 -2.07 5.51
N ILE A 134 1.79 -3.01 5.12
CA ILE A 134 0.49 -2.71 4.53
C ILE A 134 -0.57 -2.92 5.60
N HIS A 135 -1.22 -1.82 5.99
CA HIS A 135 -2.33 -1.82 6.93
C HIS A 135 -3.64 -1.69 6.14
N GLU A 136 -4.49 -2.72 6.17
CA GLU A 136 -5.73 -2.77 5.41
C GLU A 136 -6.86 -3.30 6.29
N GLU A 137 -8.02 -2.67 6.23
CA GLU A 137 -9.20 -3.09 7.00
C GLU A 137 -10.05 -4.11 6.23
N ASN A 138 -10.03 -4.03 4.90
CA ASN A 138 -10.86 -4.85 4.02
C ASN A 138 -10.05 -5.99 3.40
N ILE A 139 -10.39 -7.21 3.79
CA ILE A 139 -9.76 -8.44 3.26
C ILE A 139 -9.91 -8.56 1.74
N GLU A 140 -11.01 -8.04 1.18
CA GLU A 140 -11.24 -8.01 -0.27
C GLU A 140 -10.12 -7.24 -1.00
N PHE A 141 -9.60 -6.16 -0.41
CA PHE A 141 -8.53 -5.36 -1.01
C PHE A 141 -7.18 -6.07 -0.91
N ILE A 142 -6.92 -6.83 0.17
CA ILE A 142 -5.74 -7.70 0.25
C ILE A 142 -5.83 -8.80 -0.82
N PHE A 143 -6.98 -9.47 -0.96
CA PHE A 143 -7.18 -10.48 -1.99
C PHE A 143 -6.97 -9.90 -3.40
N PHE A 144 -7.51 -8.71 -3.63
CA PHE A 144 -7.39 -8.02 -4.91
C PHE A 144 -5.93 -7.62 -5.21
N LEU A 145 -5.21 -7.08 -4.23
CA LEU A 145 -3.77 -6.80 -4.32
C LEU A 145 -2.97 -8.07 -4.69
N LEU A 146 -3.19 -9.16 -3.97
CA LEU A 146 -2.52 -10.45 -4.18
C LEU A 146 -2.84 -11.06 -5.56
N SER A 147 -3.97 -10.70 -6.14
CA SER A 147 -4.38 -11.19 -7.46
C SER A 147 -3.69 -10.46 -8.62
N ASN A 148 -3.16 -9.27 -8.38
CA ASN A 148 -2.72 -8.34 -9.41
C ASN A 148 -1.22 -7.97 -9.34
N ILE A 149 -0.61 -8.02 -8.16
CA ILE A 149 0.82 -7.77 -7.98
C ILE A 149 1.53 -9.07 -7.65
N ASN A 150 2.69 -9.33 -8.26
CA ASN A 150 3.58 -10.40 -7.80
C ASN A 150 4.32 -9.92 -6.55
N ILE A 151 3.81 -10.31 -5.38
CA ILE A 151 4.34 -9.87 -4.09
C ILE A 151 5.64 -10.59 -3.77
N GLN A 152 5.85 -11.83 -4.23
CA GLN A 152 7.11 -12.56 -4.01
C GLN A 152 8.34 -11.75 -4.47
N LYS A 153 8.30 -11.16 -5.68
CA LYS A 153 9.40 -10.30 -6.19
C LYS A 153 9.65 -9.07 -5.32
N ILE A 154 8.63 -8.63 -4.60
CA ILE A 154 8.71 -7.49 -3.70
C ILE A 154 9.26 -7.96 -2.35
N VAL A 155 8.80 -9.12 -1.84
CA VAL A 155 9.18 -9.57 -0.49
C VAL A 155 10.61 -10.09 -0.43
N GLU A 156 11.15 -10.62 -1.53
CA GLU A 156 12.55 -11.03 -1.61
C GLU A 156 13.53 -9.86 -1.44
N VAL A 157 13.09 -8.62 -1.72
CA VAL A 157 13.87 -7.39 -1.57
C VAL A 157 13.48 -6.63 -0.30
N TYR A 158 12.20 -6.68 0.10
CA TYR A 158 11.64 -5.90 1.21
C TYR A 158 10.82 -6.79 2.14
N LYS A 159 10.97 -6.71 3.47
CA LYS A 159 10.05 -7.40 4.38
C LYS A 159 8.65 -6.77 4.28
N ILE A 160 7.68 -7.45 3.66
CA ILE A 160 6.27 -7.00 3.64
C ILE A 160 5.53 -7.61 4.82
N ASN A 161 4.84 -6.82 5.64
CA ASN A 161 3.89 -7.33 6.64
C ASN A 161 2.47 -6.84 6.37
N PHE A 162 1.51 -7.75 6.29
CA PHE A 162 0.09 -7.41 6.24
C PHE A 162 -0.48 -7.31 7.65
N PHE A 163 -1.00 -6.13 7.99
CA PHE A 163 -1.77 -5.92 9.21
C PHE A 163 -3.22 -5.69 8.83
N LEU A 164 -4.06 -6.67 9.15
CA LEU A 164 -5.50 -6.48 9.11
C LEU A 164 -5.92 -5.85 10.43
N SER A 165 -6.20 -4.55 10.40
CA SER A 165 -6.88 -3.91 11.53
C SER A 165 -8.26 -4.53 11.67
N TYR A 166 -8.58 -4.92 12.89
CA TYR A 166 -9.98 -5.11 13.23
C TYR A 166 -10.62 -3.73 13.14
N ALA A 167 -11.72 -3.61 12.40
CA ALA A 167 -12.71 -2.61 12.76
C ALA A 167 -12.99 -2.86 14.24
N ALA A 168 -12.59 -1.93 15.10
CA ALA A 168 -13.02 -1.96 16.49
C ALA A 168 -14.54 -2.12 16.42
N LEU A 169 -15.05 -3.23 16.96
CA LEU A 169 -16.43 -3.31 17.37
C LEU A 169 -16.64 -2.10 18.27
N LEU A 170 -17.21 -1.04 17.71
CA LEU A 170 -17.81 0.03 18.48
C LEU A 170 -18.98 -0.64 19.20
N LEU A 171 -18.68 -1.12 20.41
CA LEU A 171 -19.65 -1.45 21.45
C LEU A 171 -20.35 -0.18 21.90
#